data_AF-A0A5C7XKV7-F1
#
_entry.id   AF-A0A5C7XKV7-F1
#
_cell.length_a   1.000
_cell.length_b   1.000
_cell.length_c   1.000
_cell.angle_alpha   90.00
_cell.angle_beta   90.00
_cell.angle_gamma   90.00
#
_symmetry.space_group_name_H-M   'P 1'
#
loop_
_entity.id
_entity.type
_entity.pdbx_description
1 polymer ?
#
loop_
_entity_poly.entity_id
_entity_poly.type
_entity_poly.pdbx_seq_one_letter_code
_entity_poly.pdbx_strand_id
1 'polypeptide(L)'
;MRKEAWSQDICPITRSMSVLGERWAMLIVREALLGRSRFSDFRSELGVAPDILSSRLAALVAAGILTAVDYQEPGDRRRQRYELTSAGRELSTVLAALAQWGRTHMPPEQDNGRRFVDTTTGEPVRACLRNGDGEVVEPGQVILADMSR
;
A
#
# COMPACT_ATOMS: atom_id res chain seq x y z
N MET A 1 13.96 23.39 4.07
CA MET A 1 13.18 22.70 3.02
C MET A 1 14.17 22.14 2.02
N ARG A 2 14.47 20.83 2.07
CA ARG A 2 15.42 20.19 1.15
C ARG A 2 14.62 19.33 0.17
N LYS A 3 14.20 19.94 -0.93
CA LYS A 3 13.81 19.22 -2.15
C LYS A 3 15.15 18.87 -2.83
N GLU A 4 15.52 17.59 -2.91
CA GLU A 4 16.63 16.99 -3.71
C GLU A 4 17.00 15.65 -3.02
N ALA A 5 16.93 14.46 -3.62
CA ALA A 5 17.46 14.04 -4.93
C ALA A 5 16.60 13.00 -5.69
N TRP A 6 15.35 12.75 -5.27
CA TRP A 6 14.54 11.59 -5.73
C TRP A 6 13.96 11.71 -7.15
N SER A 7 13.96 12.91 -7.75
CA SER A 7 13.24 13.16 -9.00
C SER A 7 14.02 12.80 -10.27
N GLN A 8 15.33 12.48 -10.14
CA GLN A 8 16.24 12.20 -11.26
C GLN A 8 16.46 10.70 -11.51
N ASP A 9 16.01 9.82 -10.61
CA ASP A 9 16.10 8.37 -10.86
C ASP A 9 15.11 7.95 -11.95
N ILE A 10 15.62 7.34 -13.01
CA ILE A 10 14.84 6.82 -14.14
C ILE A 10 14.09 5.53 -13.72
N CYS A 11 14.61 4.80 -12.73
CA CYS A 11 14.03 3.52 -12.27
C CYS A 11 12.72 3.72 -11.49
N PRO A 12 11.57 3.23 -11.98
CA PRO A 12 10.27 3.36 -11.30
C PRO A 12 10.21 2.62 -9.96
N ILE A 13 10.98 1.54 -9.80
CA ILE A 13 11.07 0.78 -8.55
C ILE A 13 11.69 1.66 -7.46
N THR A 14 12.84 2.29 -7.75
CA THR A 14 13.53 3.18 -6.81
C THR A 14 12.63 4.35 -6.40
N ARG A 15 11.94 4.97 -7.37
CA ARG A 15 10.99 6.07 -7.09
C ARG A 15 9.83 5.63 -6.21
N SER A 16 9.26 4.45 -6.45
CA SER A 16 8.20 3.91 -5.62
C SER A 16 8.69 3.62 -4.19
N MET A 17 9.91 3.10 -4.06
CA MET A 17 10.52 2.76 -2.78
C MET A 17 10.83 3.98 -1.91
N SER A 18 11.02 5.18 -2.46
CA SER A 18 11.18 6.39 -1.64
C SER A 18 9.93 6.74 -0.82
N VAL A 19 8.76 6.21 -1.23
CA VAL A 19 7.49 6.38 -0.51
C VAL A 19 7.10 5.09 0.22
N LEU A 20 7.14 3.95 -0.48
CA LEU A 20 6.62 2.67 0.01
C LEU A 20 7.65 1.86 0.81
N GLY A 21 8.94 2.15 0.65
CA GLY A 21 10.03 1.40 1.27
C GLY A 21 10.16 1.61 2.78
N GLU A 22 9.40 2.55 3.35
CA GLU A 22 9.35 2.72 4.80
C GLU A 22 8.33 1.77 5.45
N ARG A 23 8.74 1.14 6.54
CA ARG A 23 8.01 0.05 7.23
C ARG A 23 6.52 0.34 7.44
N TRP A 24 6.15 1.55 7.84
CA TRP A 24 4.78 1.90 8.19
C TRP A 24 3.94 2.26 6.98
N ALA A 25 4.53 2.70 5.87
CA ALA A 25 3.78 3.11 4.68
C ALA A 25 2.86 1.99 4.17
N MET A 26 3.42 0.80 3.94
CA MET A 26 2.66 -0.37 3.48
C MET A 26 1.68 -0.90 4.53
N LEU A 27 1.98 -0.75 5.82
CA LEU A 27 1.07 -1.15 6.89
C LEU A 27 -0.14 -0.20 7.03
N ILE A 28 0.06 1.11 6.84
CA ILE A 28 -1.02 2.10 6.80
C ILE A 28 -1.93 1.82 5.61
N VAL A 29 -1.36 1.58 4.42
CA VAL A 29 -2.14 1.24 3.22
C VAL A 29 -2.93 -0.06 3.43
N ARG A 30 -2.32 -1.08 4.05
CA ARG A 30 -3.04 -2.33 4.43
C ARG A 30 -4.25 -2.05 5.31
N GLU A 31 -4.09 -1.23 6.34
CA GLU A 31 -5.19 -0.87 7.23
C GLU A 31 -6.26 -0.01 6.54
N ALA A 32 -5.85 0.86 5.61
CA ALA A 32 -6.78 1.65 4.80
C ALA A 32 -7.61 0.77 3.85
N LEU A 33 -6.99 -0.27 3.27
CA LEU A 33 -7.69 -1.29 2.47
C LEU A 33 -8.69 -2.11 3.31
N LEU A 34 -8.45 -2.25 4.61
CA LEU A 34 -9.39 -2.84 5.58
C LEU A 34 -10.49 -1.86 6.02
N GLY A 35 -10.56 -0.66 5.43
CA GLY A 35 -11.60 0.34 5.69
C GLY A 35 -11.28 1.32 6.81
N ARG A 36 -10.09 1.26 7.41
CA ARG A 36 -9.68 2.23 8.44
C ARG A 36 -9.36 3.56 7.80
N SER A 37 -9.83 4.64 8.42
CA SER A 37 -9.67 5.98 7.85
C SER A 37 -9.31 7.03 8.88
N ARG A 38 -9.45 6.78 10.19
CA ARG A 38 -9.12 7.78 11.22
C ARG A 38 -7.71 7.55 11.76
N PHE A 39 -7.06 8.64 12.17
CA PHE A 39 -5.75 8.57 12.83
C PHE A 39 -5.74 7.62 14.03
N SER A 40 -6.80 7.64 14.84
CA SER A 40 -6.97 6.75 16.00
C SER A 40 -6.99 5.28 15.61
N ASP A 41 -7.64 4.95 14.48
CA ASP A 41 -7.77 3.57 14.01
C ASP A 41 -6.41 3.03 13.61
N PHE A 42 -5.64 3.80 12.83
CA PHE A 42 -4.28 3.42 12.45
C PHE A 42 -3.35 3.28 13.67
N ARG A 43 -3.43 4.22 14.61
CA ARG A 43 -2.62 4.17 15.83
C ARG A 43 -2.92 2.93 16.66
N SER A 44 -4.20 2.62 16.86
CA SER A 44 -4.63 1.48 17.66
C SER A 44 -4.12 0.16 17.11
N GLU A 45 -4.13 -0.01 15.79
CA GLU A 45 -3.72 -1.27 15.16
C GLU A 45 -2.22 -1.43 14.96
N LEU A 46 -1.55 -0.34 14.61
CA LEU A 46 -0.15 -0.40 14.22
C LEU A 46 0.77 -0.24 15.43
N GLY A 47 0.28 0.29 16.56
CA GLY A 47 1.10 0.57 17.75
C GLY A 47 2.22 1.58 17.50
N VAL A 48 2.14 2.33 16.40
CA VAL A 48 3.15 3.30 15.97
C VAL A 48 3.06 4.59 16.81
N ALA A 49 4.21 5.21 17.04
CA ALA A 49 4.27 6.49 17.75
C ALA A 49 3.49 7.59 16.97
N PRO A 50 2.78 8.51 17.66
CA PRO A 50 1.90 9.47 17.00
C PRO A 50 2.60 10.40 16.00
N ASP A 51 3.81 10.83 16.33
CA ASP A 51 4.67 11.68 15.49
C ASP A 51 5.09 10.95 14.21
N ILE A 52 5.50 9.69 14.32
CA ILE A 52 5.83 8.83 13.18
C ILE A 52 4.59 8.63 12.30
N LEU A 53 3.45 8.27 12.89
CA LEU A 53 2.20 8.07 12.14
C LEU A 53 1.79 9.34 11.38
N SER A 54 1.88 10.50 12.03
CA SER A 54 1.55 11.79 11.43
C SER A 54 2.44 12.08 10.22
N SER A 55 3.75 11.87 10.36
CA SER A 55 4.72 12.02 9.27
C SER A 55 4.41 11.09 8.09
N ARG A 56 4.05 9.83 8.37
CA ARG A 56 3.77 8.83 7.33
C ARG A 56 2.46 9.08 6.60
N LEU A 57 1.41 9.44 7.31
CA LEU A 57 0.14 9.85 6.69
C LEU A 57 0.35 11.07 5.80
N ALA A 58 1.08 12.09 6.26
CA ALA A 58 1.41 13.26 5.45
C ALA A 58 2.22 12.89 4.19
N ALA A 59 3.19 11.97 4.29
CA ALA A 59 3.97 11.51 3.16
C ALA A 59 3.11 10.74 2.13
N LEU A 60 2.20 9.88 2.58
CA LEU A 60 1.27 9.15 1.71
C LEU A 60 0.26 10.08 1.02
N VAL A 61 -0.18 11.13 1.71
CA VAL A 61 -1.02 12.18 1.11
C VAL A 61 -0.25 12.98 0.06
N ALA A 62 0.98 13.39 0.38
CA ALA A 62 1.85 14.10 -0.58
C ALA A 62 2.18 13.26 -1.82
N ALA A 63 2.25 11.93 -1.67
CA ALA A 63 2.45 10.99 -2.77
C ALA A 63 1.17 10.67 -3.56
N GLY A 64 0.01 11.23 -3.18
CA GLY A 64 -1.27 10.97 -3.84
C GLY A 64 -1.83 9.57 -3.62
N ILE A 65 -1.34 8.83 -2.61
CA ILE A 65 -1.83 7.50 -2.23
C ILE A 65 -3.07 7.62 -1.34
N LEU A 66 -3.05 8.60 -0.46
CA LEU A 66 -4.17 8.96 0.40
C LEU A 66 -4.65 10.38 0.09
N THR A 67 -5.90 10.67 0.39
CA THR A 67 -6.40 12.04 0.52
C THR A 67 -6.85 12.30 1.95
N ALA A 68 -6.59 13.50 2.46
CA ALA A 68 -7.06 13.94 3.78
C ALA A 68 -8.37 14.70 3.60
N VAL A 69 -9.45 14.18 4.17
CA VAL A 69 -10.79 14.76 4.10
C VAL A 69 -11.19 15.25 5.49
N ASP A 70 -11.47 16.55 5.59
CA ASP A 70 -12.04 17.12 6.80
C ASP A 70 -13.47 16.62 6.97
N TYR A 71 -13.81 16.17 8.17
CA TYR A 71 -15.17 15.88 8.57
C TYR A 71 -15.47 16.50 9.92
N GLN A 72 -16.72 16.87 10.12
CA GLN A 72 -17.20 17.43 11.37
C GLN A 72 -18.56 16.83 11.66
N GLU A 73 -18.66 16.10 12.77
CA GLU A 73 -19.95 15.71 13.32
C GLU A 73 -20.59 16.94 13.99
N PRO A 74 -21.93 17.11 13.93
CA PRO A 74 -22.59 18.27 14.53
C PRO A 74 -22.22 18.41 16.02
N GLY A 75 -21.65 19.56 16.40
CA GLY A 75 -21.23 19.84 17.78
C GLY A 75 -19.77 19.46 18.12
N ASP A 76 -19.07 18.78 17.22
CA ASP A 76 -17.71 18.28 17.46
C ASP A 76 -16.62 19.13 16.79
N ARG A 77 -15.36 18.96 17.25
CA ARG A 77 -14.19 19.55 16.58
C ARG A 77 -13.99 18.93 15.20
N ARG A 78 -13.49 19.71 14.24
CA ARG A 78 -13.04 19.20 12.93
C ARG A 78 -12.01 18.09 13.13
N ARG A 79 -12.24 16.97 12.45
CA ARG A 79 -11.34 15.81 12.44
C ARG A 79 -11.02 15.46 10.99
N GLN A 80 -9.94 14.71 10.79
CA GLN A 80 -9.52 14.25 9.47
C GLN A 80 -9.76 12.76 9.31
N ARG A 81 -10.20 12.38 8.10
CA ARG A 81 -10.14 11.02 7.58
C ARG A 81 -9.12 10.94 6.47
N TYR A 82 -8.51 9.78 6.33
CA TYR A 82 -7.57 9.45 5.29
C TYR A 82 -8.19 8.37 4.41
N GLU A 83 -8.42 8.69 3.15
CA GLU A 83 -9.10 7.81 2.20
C GLU A 83 -8.15 7.43 1.06
N LEU A 84 -8.23 6.19 0.60
CA LEU A 84 -7.44 5.73 -0.55
C LEU A 84 -7.90 6.43 -1.83
N THR A 85 -6.95 6.99 -2.55
CA THR A 85 -7.14 7.43 -3.94
C THR A 85 -7.23 6.23 -4.88
N SER A 86 -7.46 6.46 -6.17
CA SER A 86 -7.35 5.41 -7.20
C SER A 86 -5.96 4.74 -7.16
N ALA A 87 -4.90 5.53 -7.19
CA ALA A 87 -3.51 5.06 -7.10
C ALA A 87 -3.26 4.27 -5.80
N GLY A 88 -3.83 4.71 -4.67
CA GLY A 88 -3.70 3.97 -3.41
C GLY A 88 -4.41 2.62 -3.41
N ARG A 89 -5.56 2.49 -4.11
CA ARG A 89 -6.27 1.20 -4.24
C ARG A 89 -5.51 0.20 -5.10
N GLU A 90 -4.78 0.66 -6.13
CA GLU A 90 -3.96 -0.20 -6.98
C GLU A 90 -2.81 -0.89 -6.22
N LEU A 91 -2.36 -0.32 -5.09
CA LEU A 91 -1.39 -0.97 -4.19
C LEU A 91 -1.89 -2.28 -3.56
N SER A 92 -3.19 -2.58 -3.66
CA SER A 92 -3.72 -3.91 -3.32
C SER A 92 -3.02 -5.04 -4.06
N THR A 93 -2.66 -4.83 -5.34
CA THR A 93 -1.90 -5.82 -6.14
C THR A 93 -0.50 -6.06 -5.57
N VAL A 94 0.18 -4.96 -5.20
CA VAL A 94 1.52 -5.02 -4.60
C VAL A 94 1.48 -5.71 -3.24
N LEU A 95 0.54 -5.34 -2.38
CA LEU A 95 0.36 -5.97 -1.08
C LEU A 95 -0.06 -7.44 -1.19
N ALA A 96 -0.88 -7.81 -2.18
CA ALA A 96 -1.25 -9.20 -2.45
C ALA A 96 -0.03 -10.04 -2.83
N ALA A 97 0.85 -9.51 -3.69
CA ALA A 97 2.11 -10.15 -4.05
C ALA A 97 3.05 -10.31 -2.84
N LEU A 98 3.22 -9.25 -2.03
CA LEU A 98 4.01 -9.32 -0.79
C LEU A 98 3.45 -10.36 0.18
N ALA A 99 2.13 -10.37 0.39
CA ALA A 99 1.48 -11.31 1.30
C ALA A 99 1.58 -12.76 0.79
N GLN A 100 1.49 -12.97 -0.52
CA GLN A 100 1.69 -14.29 -1.15
C GLN A 100 3.11 -14.79 -0.92
N TRP A 101 4.12 -13.98 -1.23
CA TRP A 101 5.53 -14.34 -0.99
C TRP A 101 5.80 -14.62 0.49
N GLY A 102 5.30 -13.75 1.38
CA GLY A 102 5.45 -13.89 2.83
C GLY A 102 4.83 -15.18 3.36
N ARG A 103 3.63 -15.55 2.91
CA ARG A 103 3.01 -16.83 3.32
C ARG A 103 3.83 -18.05 2.89
N THR A 104 4.48 -18.00 1.73
CA THR A 104 5.27 -19.13 1.22
C THR A 104 6.63 -19.24 1.93
N HIS A 105 7.33 -18.13 2.15
CA HIS A 105 8.73 -18.13 2.59
C HIS A 105 8.93 -17.73 4.05
N MET A 106 7.94 -17.10 4.67
CA MET A 106 7.94 -16.65 6.06
C MET A 106 6.57 -16.94 6.69
N PRO A 107 6.11 -18.21 6.67
CA PRO A 107 4.80 -18.55 7.19
C PRO A 107 4.70 -18.13 8.66
N PRO A 108 3.66 -17.39 9.06
CA PRO A 108 3.49 -17.01 10.45
C PRO A 108 3.15 -18.26 11.27
N GLU A 109 3.51 -18.26 12.56
CA GLU A 109 3.09 -19.32 13.49
C GLU A 109 1.56 -19.44 13.61
N GLN A 110 0.86 -18.31 13.42
CA GLN A 110 -0.59 -18.22 13.42
C GLN A 110 -1.06 -17.42 12.21
N ASP A 111 -1.99 -17.99 11.44
CA ASP A 111 -2.62 -17.30 10.32
C ASP A 111 -3.67 -16.31 10.85
N ASN A 112 -3.55 -15.04 10.45
CA ASN A 112 -4.53 -14.00 10.79
C ASN A 112 -5.78 -14.05 9.90
N GLY A 113 -5.85 -15.01 8.97
CA GLY A 113 -6.99 -15.25 8.08
C GLY A 113 -7.17 -14.20 6.99
N ARG A 114 -6.35 -13.14 6.94
CA ARG A 114 -6.51 -12.05 5.97
C ARG A 114 -6.20 -12.56 4.57
N ARG A 115 -7.11 -12.29 3.63
CA ARG A 115 -6.98 -12.60 2.20
C ARG A 115 -7.41 -11.38 1.39
N PHE A 116 -6.74 -11.19 0.25
CA PHE A 116 -7.28 -10.33 -0.80
C PHE A 116 -8.33 -11.14 -1.53
N VAL A 117 -9.51 -10.56 -1.74
CA VAL A 117 -10.66 -11.24 -2.36
C VAL A 117 -11.20 -10.42 -3.51
N ASP A 118 -11.79 -11.11 -4.48
CA ASP A 118 -12.62 -10.49 -5.52
C ASP A 118 -13.93 -10.02 -4.87
N THR A 119 -14.29 -8.75 -5.04
CA THR A 119 -15.49 -8.18 -4.41
C THR A 119 -16.80 -8.69 -5.02
N THR A 120 -16.76 -9.24 -6.22
CA THR A 120 -17.91 -9.80 -6.93
C THR A 120 -18.16 -11.26 -6.54
N THR A 121 -17.11 -12.08 -6.42
CA THR A 121 -17.25 -13.51 -6.09
C THR A 121 -17.03 -13.83 -4.61
N GLY A 122 -16.31 -12.98 -3.88
CA GLY A 122 -15.86 -13.22 -2.51
C GLY A 122 -14.67 -14.20 -2.41
N GLU A 123 -14.16 -14.70 -3.53
CA GLU A 123 -13.09 -15.69 -3.54
C GLU A 123 -11.70 -15.06 -3.38
N PRO A 124 -10.75 -15.73 -2.71
CA PRO A 124 -9.38 -15.24 -2.61
C PRO A 124 -8.69 -15.10 -3.98
N VAL A 125 -8.04 -13.96 -4.20
CA VAL A 125 -7.25 -13.68 -5.40
C VAL A 125 -5.74 -13.88 -5.16
N ARG A 126 -5.00 -14.14 -6.24
CA ARG A 126 -3.54 -14.25 -6.25
C ARG A 126 -2.93 -13.22 -7.18
N ALA A 127 -1.81 -12.65 -6.78
CA ALA A 127 -1.03 -11.80 -7.67
C ALA A 127 -0.30 -12.69 -8.69
N CYS A 128 -0.40 -12.34 -9.97
CA CYS A 128 0.24 -13.03 -11.09
C CYS A 128 0.79 -12.02 -12.10
N LEU A 129 1.82 -12.44 -12.86
CA LEU A 129 2.28 -11.71 -14.04
C LEU A 129 1.48 -12.20 -15.24
N ARG A 130 1.18 -11.30 -16.16
CA ARG A 130 0.46 -11.62 -17.39
C ARG A 130 1.19 -11.08 -18.61
N ASN A 131 1.14 -11.82 -19.72
CA ASN A 131 1.65 -11.35 -21.02
C ASN A 131 0.63 -10.44 -21.73
N GLY A 132 0.96 -9.98 -22.93
CA GLY A 132 0.09 -9.12 -23.75
C GLY A 132 -1.23 -9.79 -24.16
N ASP A 133 -1.27 -11.13 -24.19
CA ASP A 133 -2.45 -11.93 -24.50
C ASP A 133 -3.32 -12.20 -23.26
N GLY A 134 -2.88 -11.75 -22.08
CA GLY A 134 -3.60 -11.90 -20.82
C GLY A 134 -3.38 -13.23 -20.11
N GLU A 135 -2.52 -14.10 -20.64
CA GLU A 135 -2.14 -15.38 -20.06
C GLU A 135 -1.21 -15.19 -18.87
N VAL A 136 -1.29 -16.08 -17.88
CA VAL A 136 -0.42 -16.05 -16.70
C VAL A 136 0.98 -16.54 -17.08
N VAL A 137 2.00 -15.78 -16.68
CA VAL A 137 3.42 -16.13 -16.86
C VAL A 137 4.02 -16.46 -15.50
N GLU A 138 4.64 -17.64 -15.39
CA GLU A 138 5.26 -18.07 -14.13
C GLU A 138 6.52 -17.24 -13.82
N PRO A 139 6.82 -16.95 -12.53
CA PRO A 139 8.00 -16.15 -12.17
C PRO A 139 9.33 -16.68 -12.72
N GLY A 140 9.48 -18.00 -12.88
CA GLY A 140 10.69 -18.62 -13.46
C GLY A 140 10.86 -18.40 -14.97
N GLN A 141 9.84 -17.88 -15.64
CA GLN A 141 9.84 -17.55 -17.06
C GLN A 141 9.98 -16.04 -17.31
N VAL A 142 10.19 -15.24 -16.25
CA VAL A 142 10.27 -13.78 -16.33
C VAL A 142 11.69 -13.32 -16.05
N ILE A 143 12.18 -12.42 -16.90
CA ILE A 143 13.44 -11.72 -16.69
C ILE A 143 13.18 -10.22 -16.56
N LEU A 144 13.98 -9.54 -15.73
CA LEU A 144 14.05 -8.09 -15.75
C LEU A 144 15.01 -7.70 -16.89
N ALA A 145 14.45 -7.29 -18.02
CA ALA A 145 15.21 -6.85 -19.18
C ALA A 145 15.39 -5.32 -19.19
N ASP A 146 16.56 -4.86 -19.59
CA ASP A 146 16.81 -3.45 -19.91
C ASP A 146 16.40 -3.20 -21.37
N MET A 147 15.27 -2.50 -21.57
CA MET A 147 14.74 -2.16 -22.89
C MET A 147 15.25 -0.80 -23.41
N SER A 148 16.19 -0.16 -22.71
CA SER A 148 16.77 1.13 -23.11
C SER A 148 17.99 1.00 -24.03
N ARG A 149 18.30 -0.23 -24.47
CA ARG A 149 19.40 -0.55 -25.39
C ARG A 149 18.87 -1.05 -26.73
#